data_AF-A0A1F4PKI2-F1
#
_entry.id   AF-A0A1F4PKI2-F1
#
_cell.length_a   1.000
_cell.length_b   1.000
_cell.length_c   1.000
_cell.angle_alpha   90.00
_cell.angle_beta   90.00
_cell.angle_gamma   90.00
#
_symmetry.space_group_name_H-M   'P 1'
#
loop_
_entity.id
_entity.type
_entity.pdbx_description
1 polymer ?
#
loop_
_entity_poly.entity_id
_entity_poly.type
_entity_poly.pdbx_seq_one_letter_code
_entity_poly.pdbx_strand_id
1 'polypeptide(L)'
;MKKIFFPLLAYLFVNSITANPENQEQIYVPLNALDKSGPEVGQGIDTDLLAPVKFTPDGIQEFLKHVFDNPKYAKEIFPNNMNHFLQFIEFGVKTNQGREYLEQVIRLFRQKVMCSEYVCAREVARTSERLVALLEGFEIVEEKNSTKEHETAVKELCYNMFLNEFDKFKANPDSFLTDLSKEICKTLDSQAVCSKETSAKHIQNLIIRFMETTISKVLWSPDDGENAWEEFRILGESIYTLFERKVISREDDLNDLIKIIVERFNYFITIAGSEMPISFYEKARKDVDEDKFAWLNVEELEKDITSKKESLRRNLIQGQIKAQARSVYGIITED
;
A
#
# COMPACT_ATOMS: atom_id res chain seq x y z
N MET A 1 -21.39 17.47 -1.10
CA MET A 1 -20.07 17.58 -0.43
C MET A 1 -18.91 16.84 -1.14
N LYS A 2 -19.12 15.75 -1.89
CA LYS A 2 -18.03 15.01 -2.59
C LYS A 2 -17.35 15.73 -3.78
N LYS A 3 -17.94 16.79 -4.35
CA LYS A 3 -17.44 17.44 -5.59
C LYS A 3 -16.33 18.49 -5.41
N ILE A 4 -16.06 18.96 -4.18
CA ILE A 4 -15.10 20.06 -3.93
C ILE A 4 -13.78 19.53 -3.35
N PHE A 5 -13.78 18.35 -2.73
CA PHE A 5 -12.61 17.79 -2.05
C PHE A 5 -11.54 17.27 -3.03
N PHE A 6 -11.96 16.71 -4.16
CA PHE A 6 -11.06 16.11 -5.15
C PHE A 6 -10.23 17.14 -5.95
N PRO A 7 -10.82 18.25 -6.46
CA PRO A 7 -10.06 19.32 -7.09
C PRO A 7 -9.07 19.99 -6.14
N LEU A 8 -9.41 20.11 -4.85
CA LEU A 8 -8.54 20.70 -3.84
C LEU A 8 -7.35 19.78 -3.51
N LEU A 9 -7.57 18.47 -3.37
CA LEU A 9 -6.50 17.49 -3.19
C LEU A 9 -5.59 17.43 -4.42
N ALA A 10 -6.14 17.41 -5.63
CA ALA A 10 -5.38 17.44 -6.87
C ALA A 10 -4.58 18.75 -7.01
N TYR A 11 -5.15 19.89 -6.64
CA TYR A 11 -4.47 21.19 -6.65
C TYR A 11 -3.33 21.25 -5.63
N LEU A 12 -3.56 20.80 -4.39
CA LEU A 12 -2.52 20.70 -3.36
C LEU A 12 -1.42 19.70 -3.76
N PHE A 13 -1.80 18.59 -4.39
CA PHE A 13 -0.89 17.56 -4.89
C PHE A 13 0.00 18.09 -6.02
N VAL A 14 -0.59 18.72 -7.05
CA VAL A 14 0.18 19.36 -8.13
C VAL A 14 1.11 20.42 -7.56
N ASN A 15 0.63 21.26 -6.63
CA ASN A 15 1.47 22.29 -6.00
C ASN A 15 2.62 21.71 -5.17
N SER A 16 2.42 20.60 -4.46
CA SER A 16 3.48 19.90 -3.72
C SER A 16 4.56 19.33 -4.65
N ILE A 17 4.18 18.89 -5.85
CA ILE A 17 5.11 18.36 -6.85
C ILE A 17 5.91 19.49 -7.52
N THR A 18 5.27 20.64 -7.74
CA THR A 18 5.90 21.81 -8.37
C THR A 18 6.74 22.67 -7.44
N ALA A 19 6.66 22.46 -6.12
CA ALA A 19 7.35 23.29 -5.13
C ALA A 19 8.88 23.12 -5.13
N ASN A 20 9.42 22.09 -5.79
CA ASN A 20 10.86 21.87 -5.90
C ASN A 20 11.33 22.08 -7.36
N PRO A 21 11.92 23.25 -7.70
CA PRO A 21 12.29 23.61 -9.07
C PRO A 21 13.40 22.74 -9.67
N GLU A 22 14.12 21.96 -8.88
CA GLU A 22 15.15 21.02 -9.36
C GLU A 22 14.56 19.73 -9.99
N ASN A 23 13.27 19.46 -9.80
CA ASN A 23 12.59 18.26 -10.35
C ASN A 23 12.02 18.44 -11.77
N GLN A 24 12.47 19.46 -12.51
CA GLN A 24 11.92 19.82 -13.84
C GLN A 24 12.53 19.06 -15.03
N GLU A 25 13.43 18.11 -14.80
CA GLU A 25 13.87 17.19 -15.86
C GLU A 25 12.80 16.12 -16.13
N GLN A 26 12.56 15.81 -17.40
CA GLN A 26 11.63 14.73 -17.78
C GLN A 26 12.14 13.38 -17.25
N ILE A 27 11.66 12.96 -16.08
CA ILE A 27 11.90 11.62 -15.59
C ILE A 27 10.93 10.68 -16.31
N TYR A 28 11.40 10.08 -17.40
CA TYR A 28 10.78 8.89 -17.94
C TYR A 28 11.07 7.73 -16.99
N VAL A 29 10.02 7.13 -16.44
CA VAL A 29 10.13 5.91 -15.65
C VAL A 29 9.82 4.74 -16.60
N PRO A 30 10.84 4.10 -17.20
CA PRO A 30 10.61 3.04 -18.17
C PRO A 30 9.96 1.82 -17.50
N LEU A 31 9.05 1.19 -18.23
CA LEU A 31 8.51 -0.13 -17.90
C LEU A 31 9.65 -1.16 -17.79
N ASN A 32 9.72 -1.89 -16.68
CA ASN A 32 10.10 -3.30 -16.78
C ASN A 32 8.90 -4.07 -17.31
N ALA A 33 9.12 -4.78 -18.41
CA ALA A 33 8.12 -5.28 -19.34
C ALA A 33 6.85 -5.86 -18.68
N LEU A 34 5.70 -5.49 -19.25
CA LEU A 34 4.52 -6.33 -19.26
C LEU A 34 4.95 -7.74 -19.69
N ASP A 35 4.85 -8.70 -18.77
CA ASP A 35 4.86 -10.10 -19.15
C ASP A 35 3.63 -10.32 -20.04
N LYS A 36 3.85 -10.71 -21.31
CA LYS A 36 2.80 -10.88 -22.33
C LYS A 36 2.00 -12.18 -22.11
N SER A 37 1.89 -12.64 -20.88
CA SER A 37 1.31 -13.93 -20.49
C SER A 37 -0.13 -13.84 -19.97
N GLY A 38 -0.83 -12.73 -20.24
CA GLY A 38 -2.29 -12.62 -20.00
C GLY A 38 -3.09 -13.13 -21.20
N PRO A 39 -4.28 -13.73 -20.99
CA PRO A 39 -5.10 -14.24 -22.08
C PRO A 39 -5.50 -13.10 -23.03
N GLU A 40 -5.59 -13.40 -24.32
CA GLU A 40 -6.07 -12.46 -25.34
C GLU A 40 -7.51 -12.03 -25.03
N VAL A 41 -7.66 -10.92 -24.32
CA VAL A 41 -8.98 -10.29 -24.11
C VAL A 41 -9.29 -9.47 -25.37
N GLY A 42 -10.21 -10.01 -26.18
CA GLY A 42 -10.80 -9.30 -27.29
C GLY A 42 -11.59 -8.06 -26.84
N GLN A 43 -11.60 -7.05 -27.72
CA GLN A 43 -12.30 -5.76 -27.66
C GLN A 43 -11.64 -4.64 -26.84
N GLY A 44 -10.79 -3.86 -27.53
CA GLY A 44 -10.70 -2.40 -27.37
C GLY A 44 -10.34 -1.90 -25.98
N ILE A 45 -9.29 -2.43 -25.35
CA ILE A 45 -8.67 -1.74 -24.23
C ILE A 45 -8.15 -0.41 -24.78
N ASP A 46 -8.68 0.69 -24.27
CA ASP A 46 -8.27 2.05 -24.59
C ASP A 46 -6.81 2.22 -24.12
N THR A 47 -5.86 1.97 -25.03
CA THR A 47 -4.43 1.92 -24.72
C THR A 47 -3.92 3.22 -24.11
N ASP A 48 -4.63 4.32 -24.35
CA ASP A 48 -4.31 5.64 -23.83
C ASP A 48 -4.51 5.70 -22.31
N LEU A 49 -5.43 4.92 -21.74
CA LEU A 49 -5.63 4.82 -20.29
C LEU A 49 -4.56 3.99 -19.57
N LEU A 50 -3.68 3.32 -20.31
CA LEU A 50 -2.53 2.56 -19.79
C LEU A 50 -1.20 3.28 -20.04
N ALA A 51 -1.23 4.45 -20.70
CA ALA A 51 -0.04 5.19 -21.05
C ALA A 51 0.72 5.64 -19.79
N PRO A 52 2.06 5.52 -19.77
CA PRO A 52 2.86 6.00 -18.64
C PRO A 52 2.62 7.46 -18.30
N VAL A 53 2.63 7.78 -17.01
CA VAL A 53 2.45 9.14 -16.52
C VAL A 53 3.66 9.99 -16.91
N LYS A 54 3.39 11.16 -17.50
CA LYS A 54 4.41 12.18 -17.72
C LYS A 54 4.52 13.03 -16.46
N PHE A 55 5.61 12.87 -15.70
CA PHE A 55 5.85 13.62 -14.45
C PHE A 55 6.31 15.06 -14.69
N THR A 56 5.48 15.81 -15.41
CA THR A 56 5.55 17.27 -15.56
C THR A 56 4.26 17.85 -15.00
N PRO A 57 4.20 19.16 -14.65
CA PRO A 57 2.96 19.75 -14.13
C PRO A 57 1.76 19.52 -15.06
N ASP A 58 1.94 19.76 -16.37
CA ASP A 58 0.92 19.53 -17.38
C ASP A 58 0.61 18.04 -17.55
N GLY A 59 1.62 17.18 -17.54
CA GLY A 59 1.44 15.73 -17.70
C GLY A 59 0.68 15.07 -16.55
N ILE A 60 0.90 15.51 -15.31
CA ILE A 60 0.16 15.04 -14.14
C ILE A 60 -1.27 15.57 -14.18
N GLN A 61 -1.46 16.84 -14.56
CA GLN A 61 -2.79 17.41 -14.71
C GLN A 61 -3.59 16.68 -15.80
N GLU A 62 -2.96 16.36 -16.92
CA GLU A 62 -3.54 15.59 -18.02
C GLU A 62 -3.93 14.18 -17.55
N PHE A 63 -3.02 13.48 -16.87
CA PHE A 63 -3.30 12.18 -16.29
C PHE A 63 -4.51 12.23 -15.35
N LEU A 64 -4.55 13.19 -14.40
CA LEU A 64 -5.63 13.28 -13.44
C LEU A 64 -6.99 13.52 -14.12
N LYS A 65 -7.05 14.43 -15.08
CA LYS A 65 -8.31 14.79 -15.77
C LYS A 65 -8.80 13.73 -16.74
N HIS A 66 -7.89 13.12 -17.51
CA HIS A 66 -8.27 12.31 -18.67
C HIS A 66 -8.13 10.81 -18.43
N VAL A 67 -7.20 10.39 -17.56
CA VAL A 67 -6.99 8.98 -17.21
C VAL A 67 -7.60 8.67 -15.85
N PHE A 68 -7.15 9.34 -14.78
CA PHE A 68 -7.57 9.03 -13.43
C PHE A 68 -9.07 9.25 -13.24
N ASP A 69 -9.63 10.38 -13.68
CA ASP A 69 -11.08 10.65 -13.55
C ASP A 69 -11.97 9.93 -14.58
N ASN A 70 -11.37 9.16 -15.50
CA ASN A 70 -12.14 8.38 -16.46
C ASN A 70 -13.00 7.32 -15.73
N PRO A 71 -14.31 7.19 -16.05
CA PRO A 71 -15.19 6.19 -15.43
C PRO A 71 -14.71 4.74 -15.59
N LYS A 72 -14.02 4.43 -16.70
CA LYS A 72 -13.46 3.10 -16.96
C LYS A 72 -12.22 2.82 -16.13
N TYR A 73 -11.47 3.85 -15.74
CA TYR A 73 -10.18 3.66 -15.09
C TYR A 73 -10.30 2.93 -13.74
N ALA A 74 -11.30 3.25 -12.92
CA ALA A 74 -11.54 2.55 -11.66
C ALA A 74 -12.12 1.13 -11.83
N LYS A 75 -12.78 0.85 -12.97
CA LYS A 75 -13.55 -0.39 -13.18
C LYS A 75 -12.80 -1.44 -13.98
N GLU A 76 -12.06 -1.01 -15.00
CA GLU A 76 -11.48 -1.88 -16.02
C GLU A 76 -9.95 -1.83 -16.01
N ILE A 77 -9.35 -0.69 -15.62
CA ILE A 77 -7.91 -0.48 -15.74
C ILE A 77 -7.21 -0.74 -14.41
N PHE A 78 -7.45 0.12 -13.42
CA PHE A 78 -6.73 0.09 -12.14
C PHE A 78 -6.86 -1.24 -11.36
N PRO A 79 -8.02 -1.93 -11.35
CA PRO A 79 -8.17 -3.26 -10.74
C PRO A 79 -7.22 -4.34 -11.30
N ASN A 80 -6.84 -4.20 -12.56
CA ASN A 80 -6.05 -5.18 -13.30
C ASN A 80 -4.62 -4.69 -13.55
N ASN A 81 -4.34 -3.41 -13.26
CA ASN A 81 -3.06 -2.76 -13.50
C ASN A 81 -2.88 -1.54 -12.58
N MET A 82 -2.09 -1.69 -11.53
CA MET A 82 -1.73 -0.66 -10.56
C MET A 82 -0.42 0.05 -10.91
N ASN A 83 0.07 -0.07 -12.15
CA ASN A 83 1.36 0.52 -12.52
C ASN A 83 1.40 2.04 -12.33
N HIS A 84 0.30 2.76 -12.51
CA HIS A 84 0.31 4.19 -12.23
C HIS A 84 0.61 4.48 -10.75
N PHE A 85 0.02 3.72 -9.82
CA PHE A 85 0.36 3.86 -8.41
C PHE A 85 1.86 3.66 -8.18
N LEU A 86 2.43 2.59 -8.76
CA LEU A 86 3.86 2.31 -8.66
C LEU A 86 4.73 3.39 -9.31
N GLN A 87 4.32 3.95 -10.46
CA GLN A 87 5.02 5.07 -11.11
C GLN A 87 5.06 6.31 -10.21
N PHE A 88 3.94 6.64 -9.54
CA PHE A 88 3.90 7.77 -8.61
C PHE A 88 4.79 7.54 -7.38
N ILE A 89 4.84 6.32 -6.84
CA ILE A 89 5.76 5.97 -5.75
C ILE A 89 7.21 6.07 -6.23
N GLU A 90 7.53 5.47 -7.38
CA GLU A 90 8.87 5.47 -7.95
C GLU A 90 9.38 6.88 -8.27
N PHE A 91 8.53 7.75 -8.82
CA PHE A 91 8.86 9.16 -9.00
C PHE A 91 9.16 9.84 -7.66
N GLY A 92 8.34 9.57 -6.64
CA GLY A 92 8.54 10.10 -5.29
C GLY A 92 9.90 9.73 -4.71
N VAL A 93 10.27 8.46 -4.83
CA VAL A 93 11.56 7.94 -4.35
C VAL A 93 12.71 8.53 -5.15
N LYS A 94 12.66 8.50 -6.50
CA LYS A 94 13.74 9.01 -7.37
C LYS A 94 14.00 10.51 -7.22
N THR A 95 12.99 11.29 -6.87
CA THR A 95 13.09 12.75 -6.69
C THR A 95 13.17 13.18 -5.23
N ASN A 96 13.37 12.23 -4.31
CA ASN A 96 13.42 12.50 -2.86
C ASN A 96 12.23 13.33 -2.35
N GLN A 97 11.02 13.06 -2.86
CA GLN A 97 9.82 13.72 -2.37
C GLN A 97 9.61 13.42 -0.89
N GLY A 98 9.13 14.42 -0.17
CA GLY A 98 8.82 14.29 1.25
C GLY A 98 7.65 13.34 1.53
N ARG A 99 7.48 13.01 2.81
CA ARG A 99 6.37 12.19 3.34
C ARG A 99 5.00 12.62 2.81
N GLU A 100 4.75 13.93 2.77
CA GLU A 100 3.46 14.49 2.37
C GLU A 100 3.06 14.02 0.96
N TYR A 101 4.01 13.99 0.03
CA TYR A 101 3.77 13.49 -1.32
C TYR A 101 3.35 12.03 -1.31
N LEU A 102 4.12 11.14 -0.64
CA LEU A 102 3.79 9.71 -0.55
C LEU A 102 2.42 9.50 0.12
N GLU A 103 2.11 10.26 1.16
CA GLU A 103 0.81 10.22 1.82
C GLU A 103 -0.33 10.57 0.85
N GLN A 104 -0.18 11.63 0.05
CA GLN A 104 -1.19 12.00 -0.95
C GLN A 104 -1.31 10.95 -2.06
N VAL A 105 -0.20 10.39 -2.56
CA VAL A 105 -0.21 9.31 -3.57
C VAL A 105 -0.98 8.11 -3.04
N ILE A 106 -0.60 7.59 -1.87
CA ILE A 106 -1.24 6.39 -1.30
C ILE A 106 -2.74 6.65 -1.05
N ARG A 107 -3.10 7.83 -0.53
CA ARG A 107 -4.51 8.20 -0.32
C ARG A 107 -5.29 8.29 -1.63
N LEU A 108 -4.71 8.91 -2.66
CA LEU A 108 -5.33 9.08 -3.97
C LEU A 108 -5.64 7.72 -4.59
N PHE A 109 -4.67 6.81 -4.63
CA PHE A 109 -4.87 5.49 -5.22
C PHE A 109 -5.72 4.58 -4.34
N ARG A 110 -5.66 4.69 -3.01
CA ARG A 110 -6.60 4.01 -2.11
C ARG A 110 -8.04 4.44 -2.38
N GLN A 111 -8.30 5.72 -2.62
CA GLN A 111 -9.63 6.18 -3.04
C GLN A 111 -10.06 5.54 -4.35
N LYS A 112 -9.12 5.31 -5.26
CA LYS A 112 -9.42 4.63 -6.52
C LYS A 112 -9.79 3.17 -6.34
N VAL A 113 -9.06 2.43 -5.50
CA VAL A 113 -9.43 1.07 -5.06
C VAL A 113 -10.85 1.08 -4.49
N MET A 114 -11.19 2.04 -3.65
CA MET A 114 -12.54 2.13 -3.05
C MET A 114 -13.65 2.28 -4.10
N CYS A 115 -13.36 2.84 -5.28
CA CYS A 115 -14.29 2.93 -6.40
C CYS A 115 -14.34 1.69 -7.30
N SER A 116 -13.38 0.77 -7.18
CA SER A 116 -13.34 -0.49 -7.94
C SER A 116 -14.30 -1.52 -7.35
N GLU A 117 -14.90 -2.38 -8.18
CA GLU A 117 -15.76 -3.47 -7.69
C GLU A 117 -14.94 -4.68 -7.26
N TYR A 118 -13.79 -4.88 -7.90
CA TYR A 118 -12.86 -5.96 -7.63
C TYR A 118 -11.42 -5.49 -7.82
N VAL A 119 -10.47 -6.35 -7.48
CA VAL A 119 -9.05 -6.24 -7.81
C VAL A 119 -8.53 -7.63 -8.17
N CYS A 120 -7.68 -7.73 -9.19
CA CYS A 120 -7.04 -8.99 -9.58
C CYS A 120 -5.97 -9.41 -8.55
N ALA A 121 -6.04 -10.64 -8.03
CA ALA A 121 -5.09 -11.17 -7.05
C ALA A 121 -3.62 -11.04 -7.50
N ARG A 122 -3.36 -11.38 -8.77
CA ARG A 122 -2.03 -11.30 -9.38
C ARG A 122 -1.47 -9.89 -9.39
N GLU A 123 -2.31 -8.89 -9.64
CA GLU A 123 -1.87 -7.50 -9.66
C GLU A 123 -1.54 -6.99 -8.25
N VAL A 124 -2.28 -7.42 -7.23
CA VAL A 124 -1.93 -7.12 -5.83
C VAL A 124 -0.58 -7.73 -5.48
N ALA A 125 -0.36 -8.99 -5.83
CA ALA A 125 0.91 -9.66 -5.54
C ALA A 125 2.10 -8.96 -6.22
N ARG A 126 1.97 -8.65 -7.52
CA ARG A 126 2.97 -7.90 -8.27
C ARG A 126 3.23 -6.52 -7.66
N THR A 127 2.17 -5.84 -7.22
CA THR A 127 2.28 -4.52 -6.58
C THR A 127 3.02 -4.63 -5.26
N SER A 128 2.74 -5.64 -4.43
CA SER A 128 3.45 -5.89 -3.17
C SER A 128 4.95 -6.10 -3.39
N GLU A 129 5.34 -6.96 -4.33
CA GLU A 129 6.75 -7.21 -4.66
C GLU A 129 7.47 -5.94 -5.13
N ARG A 130 6.82 -5.15 -5.99
CA ARG A 130 7.39 -3.88 -6.46
C ARG A 130 7.46 -2.82 -5.37
N LEU A 131 6.50 -2.79 -4.45
CA LEU A 131 6.56 -1.89 -3.28
C LEU A 131 7.76 -2.20 -2.40
N VAL A 132 8.08 -3.48 -2.19
CA VAL A 132 9.31 -3.88 -1.47
C VAL A 132 10.52 -3.24 -2.15
N ALA A 133 10.69 -3.46 -3.46
CA ALA A 133 11.87 -2.96 -4.19
C ALA A 133 11.94 -1.42 -4.25
N LEU A 134 10.79 -0.74 -4.36
CA LEU A 134 10.74 0.74 -4.42
C LEU A 134 10.98 1.40 -3.07
N LEU A 135 10.61 0.73 -1.97
CA LEU A 135 10.78 1.25 -0.61
C LEU A 135 12.05 0.71 0.05
N GLU A 136 12.77 -0.21 -0.60
CA GLU A 136 14.09 -0.68 -0.18
C GLU A 136 15.08 0.50 -0.23
N GLY A 137 15.70 0.81 0.91
CA GLY A 137 16.57 1.98 1.03
C GLY A 137 15.84 3.30 1.28
N PHE A 138 14.51 3.29 1.39
CA PHE A 138 13.80 4.38 2.06
C PHE A 138 14.16 4.29 3.55
N GLU A 139 15.29 4.91 3.94
CA GLU A 139 15.77 4.91 5.32
C GLU A 139 14.72 5.58 6.21
N ILE A 140 13.92 4.72 6.84
CA ILE A 140 13.24 4.98 8.08
C ILE A 140 14.35 5.14 9.11
N VAL A 141 14.90 6.35 9.23
CA VAL A 141 15.92 6.65 10.24
C VAL A 141 15.25 6.49 11.61
N GLU A 142 15.53 5.37 12.28
CA GLU A 142 15.26 5.19 13.71
C GLU A 142 16.21 6.10 14.48
N GLU A 143 15.68 7.10 15.18
CA GLU A 143 16.51 7.93 16.05
C GLU A 143 16.90 7.15 17.30
N LYS A 144 18.15 6.72 17.37
CA LYS A 144 18.83 6.67 18.66
C LYS A 144 19.21 8.10 19.05
N ASN A 145 18.42 8.72 19.93
CA ASN A 145 18.72 9.90 20.77
C ASN A 145 18.39 11.33 20.29
N SER A 146 17.24 11.64 19.66
CA SER A 146 16.86 13.05 19.43
C SER A 146 16.70 13.90 20.69
N THR A 147 16.36 13.29 21.83
CA THR A 147 16.16 14.05 23.06
C THR A 147 17.45 14.73 23.54
N LYS A 148 18.61 14.09 23.36
CA LYS A 148 19.92 14.67 23.77
C LYS A 148 20.39 15.76 22.82
N GLU A 149 20.10 15.65 21.53
CA GLU A 149 20.49 16.65 20.53
C GLU A 149 19.62 17.91 20.64
N HIS A 150 18.31 17.76 20.85
CA HIS A 150 17.43 18.89 21.17
C HIS A 150 17.79 19.54 22.50
N GLU A 151 18.12 18.74 23.53
CA GLU A 151 18.56 19.27 24.82
C GLU A 151 19.87 20.06 24.68
N THR A 152 20.81 19.57 23.86
CA THR A 152 22.08 20.26 23.57
C THR A 152 21.83 21.55 22.79
N ALA A 153 21.01 21.53 21.74
CA ALA A 153 20.71 22.70 20.92
C ALA A 153 20.00 23.80 21.72
N VAL A 154 19.02 23.43 22.55
CA VAL A 154 18.34 24.38 23.45
C VAL A 154 19.30 24.94 24.49
N LYS A 155 20.18 24.10 25.07
CA LYS A 155 21.21 24.56 26.02
C LYS A 155 22.19 25.55 25.38
N GLU A 156 22.68 25.26 24.18
CA GLU A 156 23.60 26.15 23.46
C GLU A 156 22.93 27.48 23.08
N LEU A 157 21.68 27.45 22.61
CA LEU A 157 20.91 28.65 22.31
C LEU A 157 20.71 29.52 23.55
N CYS A 158 20.22 28.92 24.64
CA CYS A 158 20.04 29.60 25.92
C CYS A 158 21.36 30.20 26.40
N TYR A 159 22.45 29.45 26.35
CA TYR A 159 23.76 29.91 26.79
C TYR A 159 24.28 31.06 25.93
N ASN A 160 24.18 30.96 24.60
CA ASN A 160 24.65 31.99 23.67
C ASN A 160 23.83 33.27 23.76
N MET A 161 22.50 33.18 23.88
CA MET A 161 21.66 34.37 24.09
C MET A 161 21.96 35.02 25.43
N PHE A 162 22.18 34.23 26.49
CA PHE A 162 22.52 34.78 27.79
C PHE A 162 23.89 35.44 27.80
N LEU A 163 24.90 34.86 27.13
CA LEU A 163 26.24 35.45 27.03
C LEU A 163 26.24 36.76 26.24
N ASN A 164 25.54 36.79 25.10
CA ASN A 164 25.62 37.92 24.16
C ASN A 164 24.62 39.03 24.47
N GLU A 165 23.51 38.72 25.15
CA GLU A 165 22.42 39.66 25.40
C GLU A 165 22.11 39.83 26.90
N PHE A 166 23.07 39.55 27.78
CA PHE A 166 22.89 39.67 29.23
C PHE A 166 22.46 41.07 29.67
N ASP A 167 22.97 42.11 29.04
CA ASP A 167 22.62 43.49 29.39
C ASP A 167 21.17 43.83 29.00
N LYS A 168 20.63 43.22 27.94
CA LYS A 168 19.19 43.30 27.62
C LYS A 168 18.36 42.62 28.69
N PHE A 169 18.79 41.45 29.17
CA PHE A 169 18.12 40.77 30.28
C PHE A 169 18.07 41.64 31.54
N LYS A 170 19.17 42.34 31.90
CA LYS A 170 19.18 43.28 33.04
C LYS A 170 18.23 44.46 32.86
N ALA A 171 18.14 44.99 31.64
CA ALA A 171 17.35 46.18 31.35
C ALA A 171 15.85 45.88 31.22
N ASN A 172 15.50 44.76 30.60
CA ASN A 172 14.12 44.34 30.39
C ASN A 172 14.01 42.79 30.29
N PRO A 173 13.82 42.10 31.43
CA PRO A 173 13.76 40.64 31.49
C PRO A 173 12.64 40.04 30.62
N ASP A 174 11.47 40.69 30.58
CA ASP A 174 10.30 40.16 29.87
C ASP A 174 10.51 40.16 28.34
N SER A 175 11.12 41.21 27.81
CA SER A 175 11.48 41.28 26.38
C SER A 175 12.51 40.20 26.03
N PHE A 176 13.54 40.02 26.86
CA PHE A 176 14.55 38.99 26.64
C PHE A 176 13.96 37.58 26.66
N LEU A 177 13.11 37.26 27.65
CA LEU A 177 12.46 35.95 27.73
C LEU A 177 11.50 35.72 26.57
N THR A 178 10.82 36.76 26.09
CA THR A 178 9.97 36.69 24.90
C THR A 178 10.78 36.39 23.64
N ASP A 179 11.93 37.04 23.47
CA ASP A 179 12.81 36.81 22.31
C ASP A 179 13.51 35.44 22.38
N LEU A 180 13.96 35.03 23.56
CA LEU A 180 14.48 33.67 23.81
C LEU A 180 13.42 32.61 23.51
N SER A 181 12.18 32.81 23.96
CA SER A 181 11.09 31.87 23.66
C SER A 181 10.81 31.80 22.17
N LYS A 182 10.82 32.93 21.45
CA LYS A 182 10.63 32.94 19.99
C LYS A 182 11.76 32.21 19.28
N GLU A 183 13.00 32.38 19.72
CA GLU A 183 14.15 31.75 19.07
C GLU A 183 14.26 30.26 19.43
N ILE A 184 13.84 29.86 20.64
CA ILE A 184 13.64 28.44 20.99
C ILE A 184 12.55 27.85 20.09
N CYS A 185 11.38 28.49 19.97
CA CYS A 185 10.32 28.02 19.08
C CYS A 185 10.81 27.93 17.64
N LYS A 186 11.50 28.94 17.12
CA LYS A 186 12.05 28.92 15.76
C LYS A 186 13.13 27.86 15.55
N THR A 187 13.99 27.62 16.54
CA THR A 187 15.02 26.57 16.50
C THR A 187 14.36 25.20 16.52
N LEU A 188 13.39 25.00 17.42
CA LEU A 188 12.59 23.79 17.49
C LEU A 188 11.76 23.60 16.22
N ASP A 189 11.14 24.63 15.67
CA ASP A 189 10.32 24.57 14.45
C ASP A 189 11.19 24.32 13.19
N SER A 190 12.40 24.88 13.16
CA SER A 190 13.40 24.59 12.10
C SER A 190 13.95 23.17 12.20
N GLN A 191 13.92 22.56 13.40
CA GLN A 191 14.29 21.17 13.66
C GLN A 191 13.08 20.21 13.68
N ALA A 192 11.84 20.72 13.80
CA ALA A 192 10.59 19.96 13.89
C ALA A 192 10.04 19.58 12.51
N VAL A 193 10.79 19.86 11.44
CA VAL A 193 10.57 19.24 10.14
C VAL A 193 10.91 17.74 10.25
N CYS A 194 9.92 16.98 10.69
CA CYS A 194 9.85 15.52 10.84
C CYS A 194 10.75 14.88 11.92
N SER A 195 10.14 14.46 13.03
CA SER A 195 10.58 13.24 13.70
C SER A 195 10.43 12.07 12.70
N LYS A 196 11.56 11.64 12.11
CA LYS A 196 11.60 10.66 11.03
C LYS A 196 10.96 9.31 11.43
N GLU A 197 11.00 8.97 12.71
CA GLU A 197 10.42 7.74 13.25
C GLU A 197 8.86 7.74 13.25
N THR A 198 8.23 8.89 13.50
CA THR A 198 6.76 9.04 13.40
C THR A 198 6.30 9.10 11.94
N SER A 199 7.18 9.55 11.05
CA SER A 199 6.94 9.60 9.60
C SER A 199 6.90 8.21 8.97
N ALA A 200 7.86 7.37 9.31
CA ALA A 200 7.98 6.03 8.78
C ALA A 200 6.84 5.09 9.17
N LYS A 201 6.55 4.99 10.48
CA LYS A 201 5.42 4.22 11.00
C LYS A 201 4.10 4.69 10.38
N HIS A 202 3.99 5.98 10.09
CA HIS A 202 2.82 6.52 9.39
C HIS A 202 2.75 6.07 7.92
N ILE A 203 3.84 6.12 7.17
CA ILE A 203 3.85 5.60 5.78
C ILE A 203 3.56 4.09 5.76
N GLN A 204 4.15 3.31 6.67
CA GLN A 204 3.84 1.89 6.84
C GLN A 204 2.35 1.68 7.12
N ASN A 205 1.76 2.45 8.05
CA ASN A 205 0.31 2.40 8.32
C ASN A 205 -0.53 2.77 7.10
N LEU A 206 -0.09 3.71 6.25
CA LEU A 206 -0.79 4.05 5.02
C LEU A 206 -0.71 2.91 4.00
N ILE A 207 0.44 2.24 3.89
CA ILE A 207 0.63 1.05 3.04
C ILE A 207 -0.27 -0.08 3.55
N ILE A 208 -0.26 -0.39 4.85
CA ILE A 208 -1.13 -1.39 5.47
C ILE A 208 -2.60 -1.11 5.12
N ARG A 209 -3.07 0.13 5.34
CA ARG A 209 -4.45 0.53 5.01
C ARG A 209 -4.77 0.47 3.52
N PHE A 210 -3.79 0.72 2.65
CA PHE A 210 -3.93 0.54 1.22
C PHE A 210 -4.09 -0.96 0.91
N MET A 211 -3.22 -1.81 1.44
CA MET A 211 -3.25 -3.26 1.25
C MET A 211 -4.54 -3.88 1.79
N GLU A 212 -5.00 -3.54 3.00
CA GLU A 212 -6.29 -3.98 3.54
C GLU A 212 -7.46 -3.66 2.58
N THR A 213 -7.48 -2.44 2.06
CA THR A 213 -8.54 -1.96 1.15
C THR A 213 -8.47 -2.68 -0.20
N THR A 214 -7.27 -2.99 -0.66
CA THR A 214 -7.02 -3.68 -1.93
C THR A 214 -7.35 -5.17 -1.83
N ILE A 215 -6.81 -5.85 -0.81
CA ILE A 215 -7.01 -7.29 -0.59
C ILE A 215 -8.47 -7.61 -0.30
N SER A 216 -9.19 -6.76 0.44
CA SER A 216 -10.62 -6.96 0.69
C SER A 216 -11.49 -6.95 -0.58
N LYS A 217 -10.95 -6.47 -1.70
CA LYS A 217 -11.59 -6.48 -3.01
C LYS A 217 -11.03 -7.52 -3.98
N VAL A 218 -10.06 -8.33 -3.54
CA VAL A 218 -9.51 -9.40 -4.38
C VAL A 218 -10.61 -10.40 -4.74
N LEU A 219 -10.63 -10.77 -6.02
CA LEU A 219 -11.44 -11.85 -6.57
C LEU A 219 -10.54 -12.76 -7.42
N TRP A 220 -10.90 -14.05 -7.43
CA TRP A 220 -10.34 -15.07 -8.31
C TRP A 220 -11.41 -15.49 -9.31
N SER A 221 -11.00 -15.83 -10.53
CA SER A 221 -11.93 -16.37 -11.52
C SER A 221 -12.00 -17.89 -11.42
N PRO A 222 -13.20 -18.52 -11.46
CA PRO A 222 -13.28 -19.97 -11.64
C PRO A 222 -12.67 -20.43 -12.97
N ASP A 223 -12.67 -19.57 -13.98
CA ASP A 223 -12.07 -19.86 -15.29
C ASP A 223 -10.54 -20.06 -15.21
N ASP A 224 -9.90 -19.55 -14.15
CA ASP A 224 -8.46 -19.77 -13.91
C ASP A 224 -8.15 -21.19 -13.43
N GLY A 225 -9.17 -21.95 -12.99
CA GLY A 225 -9.05 -23.34 -12.57
C GLY A 225 -7.94 -23.56 -11.54
N GLU A 226 -6.95 -24.40 -11.86
CA GLU A 226 -5.83 -24.67 -10.95
C GLU A 226 -4.98 -23.42 -10.64
N ASN A 227 -4.97 -22.42 -11.53
CA ASN A 227 -4.20 -21.19 -11.32
C ASN A 227 -4.79 -20.32 -10.20
N ALA A 228 -6.08 -20.44 -9.88
CA ALA A 228 -6.66 -19.69 -8.77
C ALA A 228 -5.97 -20.03 -7.43
N TRP A 229 -5.57 -21.29 -7.23
CA TRP A 229 -4.80 -21.71 -6.05
C TRP A 229 -3.40 -21.11 -6.07
N GLU A 230 -2.77 -21.10 -7.23
CA GLU A 230 -1.44 -20.55 -7.43
C GLU A 230 -1.41 -19.05 -7.13
N GLU A 231 -2.42 -18.30 -7.60
CA GLU A 231 -2.57 -16.88 -7.31
C GLU A 231 -2.82 -16.59 -5.84
N PHE A 232 -3.62 -17.42 -5.16
CA PHE A 232 -3.80 -17.32 -3.71
C PHE A 232 -2.48 -17.52 -2.96
N ARG A 233 -1.69 -18.52 -3.34
CA ARG A 233 -0.36 -18.79 -2.78
C ARG A 233 0.58 -17.61 -2.97
N ILE A 234 0.72 -17.16 -4.22
CA ILE A 234 1.61 -16.04 -4.60
C ILE A 234 1.20 -14.76 -3.86
N LEU A 235 -0.10 -14.49 -3.73
CA LEU A 235 -0.58 -13.34 -2.97
C LEU A 235 -0.16 -13.43 -1.51
N GLY A 236 -0.40 -14.56 -0.84
CA GLY A 236 0.01 -14.75 0.56
C GLY A 236 1.53 -14.57 0.76
N GLU A 237 2.34 -15.14 -0.12
CA GLU A 237 3.80 -15.00 -0.09
C GLU A 237 4.27 -13.56 -0.32
N SER A 238 3.63 -12.83 -1.25
CA SER A 238 3.97 -11.43 -1.51
C SER A 238 3.68 -10.53 -0.31
N ILE A 239 2.60 -10.79 0.43
CA ILE A 239 2.28 -10.07 1.67
C ILE A 239 3.23 -10.46 2.80
N TYR A 240 3.60 -11.73 2.89
CA TYR A 240 4.62 -12.16 3.83
C TYR A 240 5.98 -11.50 3.54
N THR A 241 6.34 -11.35 2.26
CA THR A 241 7.57 -10.65 1.86
C THR A 241 7.56 -9.17 2.27
N LEU A 242 6.41 -8.49 2.21
CA LEU A 242 6.29 -7.12 2.75
C LEU A 242 6.64 -7.07 4.25
N PHE A 243 6.28 -8.10 5.01
CA PHE A 243 6.61 -8.21 6.43
C PHE A 243 8.10 -8.55 6.66
N GLU A 244 8.62 -9.56 5.96
CA GLU A 244 10.04 -9.94 6.06
C GLU A 244 10.98 -8.76 5.74
N ARG A 245 10.57 -7.93 4.79
CA ARG A 245 11.31 -6.75 4.33
C ARG A 245 11.00 -5.47 5.11
N LYS A 246 10.26 -5.58 6.22
CA LYS A 246 9.92 -4.46 7.12
C LYS A 246 9.19 -3.29 6.45
N VAL A 247 8.50 -3.55 5.33
CA VAL A 247 7.48 -2.62 4.81
C VAL A 247 6.26 -2.65 5.72
N ILE A 248 5.94 -3.84 6.24
CA ILE A 248 5.01 -4.07 7.35
C ILE A 248 5.85 -4.53 8.55
N SER A 249 5.76 -3.83 9.68
CA SER A 249 6.69 -4.09 10.81
C SER A 249 6.10 -4.95 11.91
N ARG A 250 4.77 -4.90 12.10
CA ARG A 250 4.09 -5.60 13.20
C ARG A 250 3.49 -6.90 12.70
N GLU A 251 3.61 -7.93 13.52
CA GLU A 251 3.03 -9.24 13.26
C GLU A 251 1.50 -9.19 13.29
N ASP A 252 0.91 -8.36 14.15
CA ASP A 252 -0.55 -8.13 14.19
C ASP A 252 -1.08 -7.65 12.84
N ASP A 253 -0.40 -6.69 12.21
CA ASP A 253 -0.79 -6.13 10.91
C ASP A 253 -0.67 -7.19 9.81
N LEU A 254 0.38 -8.04 9.87
CA LEU A 254 0.51 -9.18 8.97
C LEU A 254 -0.65 -10.18 9.18
N ASN A 255 -0.95 -10.52 10.43
CA ASN A 255 -1.99 -11.47 10.79
C ASN A 255 -3.35 -11.04 10.22
N ASP A 256 -3.70 -9.75 10.37
CA ASP A 256 -4.94 -9.18 9.83
C ASP A 256 -4.99 -9.26 8.31
N LEU A 257 -3.89 -8.93 7.61
CA LEU A 257 -3.84 -9.02 6.14
C LEU A 257 -4.00 -10.45 5.65
N ILE A 258 -3.30 -11.42 6.27
CA ILE A 258 -3.44 -12.84 5.90
C ILE A 258 -4.86 -13.32 6.18
N LYS A 259 -5.47 -12.91 7.29
CA LYS A 259 -6.86 -13.24 7.62
C LYS A 259 -7.81 -12.76 6.53
N ILE A 260 -7.65 -11.53 6.03
CA ILE A 260 -8.45 -11.01 4.91
C ILE A 260 -8.24 -11.88 3.66
N ILE A 261 -7.00 -12.24 3.29
CA ILE A 261 -6.72 -13.09 2.12
C ILE A 261 -7.45 -14.45 2.24
N VAL A 262 -7.33 -15.11 3.39
CA VAL A 262 -7.94 -16.43 3.64
C VAL A 262 -9.47 -16.35 3.59
N GLU A 263 -10.08 -15.36 4.24
CA GLU A 263 -11.53 -15.20 4.23
C GLU A 263 -12.06 -14.87 2.83
N ARG A 264 -11.34 -14.05 2.05
CA ARG A 264 -11.70 -13.78 0.65
C ARG A 264 -11.59 -15.03 -0.22
N PHE A 265 -10.60 -15.88 0.00
CA PHE A 265 -10.47 -17.12 -0.75
C PHE A 265 -11.52 -18.18 -0.34
N ASN A 266 -11.84 -18.26 0.95
CA ASN A 266 -12.95 -19.09 1.44
C ASN A 266 -14.29 -18.66 0.82
N TYR A 267 -14.51 -17.35 0.68
CA TYR A 267 -15.67 -16.81 -0.02
C TYR A 267 -15.70 -17.21 -1.50
N PHE A 268 -14.56 -17.16 -2.19
CA PHE A 268 -14.42 -17.67 -3.57
C PHE A 268 -14.78 -19.16 -3.67
N ILE A 269 -14.24 -20.01 -2.78
CA ILE A 269 -14.58 -21.44 -2.74
C ILE A 269 -16.07 -21.66 -2.46
N THR A 270 -16.68 -20.84 -1.61
CA THR A 270 -18.10 -20.97 -1.28
C THR A 270 -18.98 -20.74 -2.51
N ILE A 271 -18.68 -19.71 -3.30
CA ILE A 271 -19.47 -19.32 -4.48
C ILE A 271 -19.15 -20.18 -5.68
N ALA A 272 -17.87 -20.31 -6.00
CA ALA A 272 -17.41 -20.87 -7.27
C ALA A 272 -16.79 -22.27 -7.12
N GLY A 273 -16.68 -22.78 -5.89
CA GLY A 273 -15.97 -24.04 -5.63
C GLY A 273 -16.54 -25.24 -6.35
N SER A 274 -17.86 -25.31 -6.54
CA SER A 274 -18.46 -26.41 -7.30
C SER A 274 -18.00 -26.46 -8.76
N GLU A 275 -17.51 -25.35 -9.31
CA GLU A 275 -17.05 -25.22 -10.70
C GLU A 275 -15.58 -25.63 -10.86
N MET A 276 -14.85 -25.72 -9.74
CA MET A 276 -13.41 -25.99 -9.74
C MET A 276 -13.13 -27.48 -9.98
N PRO A 277 -12.03 -27.81 -10.68
CA PRO A 277 -11.65 -29.20 -10.91
C PRO A 277 -11.26 -29.91 -9.60
N ILE A 278 -11.47 -31.22 -9.51
CA ILE A 278 -11.11 -32.00 -8.30
C ILE A 278 -9.59 -31.91 -8.02
N SER A 279 -8.76 -31.87 -9.07
CA SER A 279 -7.30 -31.72 -8.98
C SER A 279 -6.86 -30.43 -8.28
N PHE A 280 -7.61 -29.34 -8.42
CA PHE A 280 -7.38 -28.09 -7.67
C PHE A 280 -7.46 -28.35 -6.16
N TYR A 281 -8.48 -29.07 -5.70
CA TYR A 281 -8.66 -29.37 -4.27
C TYR A 281 -7.61 -30.35 -3.75
N GLU A 282 -7.24 -31.35 -4.55
CA GLU A 282 -6.20 -32.31 -4.17
C GLU A 282 -4.85 -31.61 -3.99
N LYS A 283 -4.46 -30.73 -4.93
CA LYS A 283 -3.24 -29.91 -4.81
C LYS A 283 -3.32 -29.00 -3.58
N ALA A 284 -4.40 -28.22 -3.45
CA ALA A 284 -4.53 -27.25 -2.37
C ALA A 284 -4.50 -27.89 -0.99
N ARG A 285 -5.22 -29.00 -0.79
CA ARG A 285 -5.23 -29.73 0.48
C ARG A 285 -3.87 -30.32 0.81
N LYS A 286 -3.19 -30.92 -0.19
CA LYS A 286 -1.85 -31.46 -0.01
C LYS A 286 -0.88 -30.37 0.45
N ASP A 287 -0.91 -29.21 -0.19
CA ASP A 287 -0.03 -28.10 0.16
C ASP A 287 -0.28 -27.56 1.58
N VAL A 288 -1.54 -27.50 2.00
CA VAL A 288 -1.93 -27.10 3.37
C VAL A 288 -1.51 -28.16 4.41
N ASP A 289 -1.68 -29.44 4.10
CA ASP A 289 -1.34 -30.56 4.98
C ASP A 289 0.17 -30.75 5.14
N GLU A 290 0.94 -30.51 4.07
CA GLU A 290 2.40 -30.54 4.06
C GLU A 290 3.04 -29.28 4.67
N ASP A 291 2.22 -28.34 5.14
CA ASP A 291 2.64 -27.12 5.82
C ASP A 291 3.60 -26.24 4.99
N LYS A 292 3.36 -26.16 3.68
CA LYS A 292 4.25 -25.46 2.75
C LYS A 292 4.33 -23.94 2.95
N PHE A 293 3.39 -23.36 3.70
CA PHE A 293 3.19 -21.92 3.75
C PHE A 293 3.38 -21.39 5.17
N ALA A 294 4.57 -20.83 5.44
CA ALA A 294 4.88 -20.21 6.73
C ALA A 294 3.84 -19.14 7.12
N TRP A 295 3.36 -18.37 6.15
CA TRP A 295 2.40 -17.29 6.36
C TRP A 295 1.00 -17.78 6.81
N LEU A 296 0.62 -19.04 6.56
CA LEU A 296 -0.64 -19.59 7.10
C LEU A 296 -0.54 -19.97 8.58
N ASN A 297 0.68 -20.10 9.11
CA ASN A 297 0.93 -20.52 10.49
C ASN A 297 1.12 -19.35 11.45
N VAL A 298 0.93 -18.11 11.00
CA VAL A 298 0.89 -16.94 11.88
C VAL A 298 -0.19 -17.15 12.93
N GLU A 299 0.18 -17.06 14.21
CA GLU A 299 -0.72 -17.36 15.32
C GLU A 299 -1.91 -16.38 15.37
N GLU A 300 -3.08 -16.87 15.78
CA GLU A 300 -4.22 -15.98 16.04
C GLU A 300 -3.98 -15.20 17.34
N LEU A 301 -4.40 -13.93 17.37
CA LEU A 301 -4.27 -13.08 18.55
C LEU A 301 -5.22 -13.53 19.68
N GLU A 302 -6.42 -13.95 19.30
CA GLU A 302 -7.43 -14.41 20.25
C GLU A 302 -7.32 -15.91 20.51
N LYS A 303 -7.42 -16.27 21.80
CA LYS A 303 -7.53 -17.66 22.22
C LYS A 303 -8.84 -18.27 21.74
N ASP A 304 -8.80 -19.57 21.46
CA ASP A 304 -9.96 -20.40 21.10
C ASP A 304 -10.66 -20.02 19.78
N ILE A 305 -10.03 -19.17 18.95
CA ILE A 305 -10.49 -18.91 17.58
C ILE A 305 -10.00 -20.00 16.62
N THR A 306 -10.82 -20.34 15.63
CA THR A 306 -10.41 -21.24 14.54
C THR A 306 -9.27 -20.61 13.76
N SER A 307 -8.13 -21.30 13.63
CA SER A 307 -7.00 -20.78 12.89
C SER A 307 -7.33 -20.58 11.40
N LYS A 308 -6.67 -19.62 10.76
CA LYS A 308 -6.70 -19.40 9.31
C LYS A 308 -6.52 -20.70 8.51
N LYS A 309 -5.53 -21.52 8.90
CA LYS A 309 -5.23 -22.82 8.29
C LYS A 309 -6.40 -23.80 8.41
N GLU A 310 -6.98 -23.95 9.60
CA GLU A 310 -8.13 -24.84 9.81
C GLU A 310 -9.39 -24.35 9.08
N SER A 311 -9.62 -23.03 9.06
CA SER A 311 -10.72 -22.42 8.32
C SER A 311 -10.61 -22.71 6.81
N LEU A 312 -9.42 -22.52 6.23
CA LEU A 312 -9.13 -22.83 4.83
C LEU A 312 -9.30 -24.33 4.53
N ARG A 313 -8.73 -25.21 5.38
CA ARG A 313 -8.83 -26.67 5.24
C ARG A 313 -10.29 -27.13 5.17
N ARG A 314 -11.13 -26.64 6.07
CA ARG A 314 -12.57 -26.95 6.11
C ARG A 314 -13.28 -26.51 4.83
N ASN A 315 -13.02 -25.29 4.35
CA ASN A 315 -13.62 -24.78 3.11
C ASN A 315 -13.17 -25.57 1.88
N LEU A 316 -11.89 -25.97 1.81
CA LEU A 316 -11.39 -26.83 0.72
C LEU A 316 -12.08 -28.19 0.70
N ILE A 317 -12.31 -28.81 1.87
CA ILE A 317 -13.05 -30.09 1.96
C ILE A 317 -14.50 -29.91 1.48
N GLN A 318 -15.18 -28.87 1.94
CA GLN A 318 -16.56 -28.59 1.54
C GLN A 318 -16.67 -28.31 0.04
N GLY A 319 -15.77 -27.50 -0.51
CA GLY A 319 -15.69 -27.22 -1.93
C GLY A 319 -15.45 -28.49 -2.75
N GLN A 320 -14.53 -29.36 -2.32
CA GLN A 320 -14.27 -30.63 -2.98
C GLN A 320 -15.49 -31.54 -3.02
N ILE A 321 -16.25 -31.62 -1.91
CA ILE A 321 -17.49 -32.39 -1.85
C ILE A 321 -18.51 -31.84 -2.86
N LYS A 322 -18.68 -30.51 -2.94
CA LYS A 322 -19.57 -29.87 -3.92
C LYS A 322 -19.13 -30.14 -5.36
N ALA A 323 -17.83 -30.02 -5.66
CA ALA A 323 -17.28 -30.29 -6.98
C ALA A 323 -17.42 -31.77 -7.40
N GLN A 324 -17.22 -32.70 -6.47
CA GLN A 324 -17.46 -34.14 -6.70
C GLN A 324 -18.95 -34.42 -6.93
N ALA A 325 -19.85 -33.81 -6.15
CA ALA A 325 -21.28 -33.97 -6.35
C ALA A 325 -21.73 -33.48 -7.73
N ARG A 326 -21.20 -32.33 -8.18
CA ARG A 326 -21.46 -31.78 -9.51
C ARG A 326 -20.92 -32.70 -10.61
N SER A 327 -19.69 -33.21 -10.49
CA SER A 327 -19.08 -34.05 -11.52
C SER A 327 -19.73 -35.42 -11.67
N VAL A 328 -20.17 -36.03 -10.57
CA VAL A 328 -20.78 -37.38 -10.56
C VAL A 328 -22.28 -37.33 -10.83
N TYR A 329 -22.99 -36.38 -10.26
CA TYR A 329 -24.46 -36.36 -10.27
C TYR A 329 -25.07 -35.22 -11.11
N GLY A 330 -24.25 -34.29 -11.62
CA GLY A 330 -24.75 -33.09 -12.30
C GLY A 330 -25.51 -32.13 -11.39
N ILE A 331 -25.42 -32.30 -10.07
CA ILE A 331 -26.16 -31.50 -9.09
C ILE A 331 -25.43 -30.17 -8.90
N ILE A 332 -26.11 -29.06 -9.22
CA ILE A 332 -25.73 -27.73 -8.77
C ILE A 332 -26.32 -27.58 -7.37
N THR A 333 -25.51 -27.77 -6.33
CA THR A 333 -25.96 -27.47 -4.96
C THR A 333 -25.97 -25.95 -4.81
N GLU A 334 -27.14 -25.34 -4.98
CA GLU A 334 -27.40 -23.97 -4.52
C GLU A 334 -27.26 -23.93 -2.99
N ASP A 335 -26.41 -23.04 -2.49
CA ASP A 335 -26.49 -22.35 -1.19
C ASP A 335 -25.49 -21.19 -1.17
#